data_AF-A0A7K3LIV1-F1
#
_entry.id   AF-A0A7K3LIV1-F1
#
_cell.length_a   1.000
_cell.length_b   1.000
_cell.length_c   1.000
_cell.angle_alpha   90.00
_cell.angle_beta   90.00
_cell.angle_gamma   90.00
#
_symmetry.space_group_name_H-M   'P 1'
#
loop_
_entity.id
_entity.type
_entity.pdbx_description
1 polymer ?
#
loop_
_entity_poly.entity_id
_entity_poly.type
_entity_poly.pdbx_seq_one_letter_code
_entity_poly.pdbx_strand_id
1 'polypeptide(L)'
;MTQTRFSRMRMSITAAAVAVATGAAVLSAVTTAPASAAPAAGTSLAGKTVFLDPGHQGSAAGHNLSQQVVDGRGGKKDCQTTGATAVNGTPEHTINWEVAQLVKAGLESQGARVVLSRPDDTGWGGCVDERAAAASRSGAAIAVSLHADSTTTGTDATKKGFHMIVPTLPIPDATVNAVQSGEGRKASTVMRDAFVRAGFPTANYAGVVDGIQTRPDIAAVNLTKVPAVFIEMGNLSNPADAAALTGKDGQLKYSMAITEGIVNYAKGAAAASTTPSPQNLGAAPAPEATPQAGDGELSAVLPFVQKLLGTSDPAEIGQLLLTDGQDASAQVLNAMLVVLYGLFDGKLPIG
;
A
#
# COMPACT_ATOMS: atom_id res chain seq x y z
N MET A 1 -86.41 -7.48 17.15
CA MET A 1 -85.12 -7.31 16.44
C MET A 1 -84.12 -6.72 17.42
N THR A 2 -82.99 -7.30 17.81
CA THR A 2 -82.42 -8.63 17.69
C THR A 2 -81.43 -8.68 18.86
N GLN A 3 -81.55 -9.70 19.71
CA GLN A 3 -80.75 -9.85 20.94
C GLN A 3 -79.29 -10.16 20.63
N THR A 4 -78.40 -9.42 21.29
CA THR A 4 -77.03 -9.83 21.59
C THR A 4 -77.01 -10.85 22.73
N ARG A 5 -76.28 -11.97 22.57
CA ARG A 5 -75.06 -12.32 23.32
C ARG A 5 -74.73 -13.82 23.26
N PHE A 6 -73.51 -14.06 22.79
CA PHE A 6 -72.48 -15.04 23.17
C PHE A 6 -72.85 -16.44 23.69
N SER A 7 -72.29 -17.42 22.99
CA SER A 7 -72.24 -18.84 23.35
C SER A 7 -70.82 -19.26 23.73
N ARG A 8 -70.73 -19.98 24.86
CA ARG A 8 -69.80 -21.07 25.22
C ARG A 8 -68.31 -20.76 25.50
N MET A 9 -68.04 -20.66 26.81
CA MET A 9 -67.18 -21.55 27.61
C MET A 9 -66.11 -22.40 26.86
N ARG A 10 -64.85 -22.25 27.28
CA ARG A 10 -64.00 -23.39 27.68
C ARG A 10 -62.90 -22.96 28.65
N MET A 11 -62.86 -23.75 29.71
CA MET A 11 -62.01 -23.76 30.90
C MET A 11 -60.73 -24.56 30.61
N SER A 12 -59.59 -24.14 31.20
CA SER A 12 -58.37 -24.92 31.55
C SER A 12 -57.32 -23.91 32.07
N ILE A 13 -57.16 -23.65 33.38
CA ILE A 13 -56.35 -24.37 34.38
C ILE A 13 -54.93 -24.73 33.90
N THR A 14 -53.92 -23.98 34.36
CA THR A 14 -52.66 -24.39 35.05
C THR A 14 -51.67 -23.22 34.94
N ALA A 15 -51.50 -22.39 35.98
CA ALA A 15 -50.59 -22.57 37.12
C ALA A 15 -49.10 -22.57 36.73
N ALA A 16 -48.42 -21.44 36.96
CA ALA A 16 -47.01 -21.44 37.31
C ALA A 16 -46.75 -20.28 38.29
N ALA A 17 -46.38 -20.68 39.50
CA ALA A 17 -46.16 -19.82 40.65
C ALA A 17 -44.92 -18.94 40.48
N VAL A 18 -45.05 -17.71 40.97
CA VAL A 18 -43.96 -16.78 41.23
C VAL A 18 -43.18 -17.27 42.45
N ALA A 19 -41.87 -17.46 42.31
CA ALA A 19 -40.95 -17.53 43.45
C ALA A 19 -39.77 -16.59 43.18
N VAL A 20 -39.68 -15.56 44.02
CA VAL A 20 -38.64 -14.53 44.00
C VAL A 20 -37.52 -14.91 44.98
N ALA A 21 -36.30 -14.69 44.49
CA ALA A 21 -35.05 -14.44 45.19
C ALA A 21 -34.35 -15.59 45.95
N THR A 22 -33.13 -15.89 45.52
CA THR A 22 -31.90 -15.42 46.21
C THR A 22 -30.71 -15.56 45.25
N GLY A 23 -30.19 -14.41 44.77
CA GLY A 23 -29.00 -14.37 43.93
C GLY A 23 -27.75 -14.33 44.80
N ALA A 24 -27.01 -15.43 44.87
CA ALA A 24 -25.64 -15.43 45.36
C ALA A 24 -24.73 -15.00 44.19
N ALA A 25 -24.17 -13.79 44.29
CA ALA A 25 -23.20 -13.28 43.34
C ALA A 25 -21.90 -14.07 43.44
N VAL A 26 -21.67 -14.97 42.48
CA VAL A 26 -20.33 -15.47 42.16
C VAL A 26 -19.60 -14.37 41.40
N LEU A 27 -18.76 -13.58 42.11
CA LEU A 27 -17.76 -12.76 41.46
C LEU A 27 -16.69 -13.69 40.89
N SER A 28 -16.86 -14.13 39.64
CA SER A 28 -15.74 -14.62 38.85
C SER A 28 -14.80 -13.44 38.59
N ALA A 29 -13.64 -13.45 39.24
CA ALA A 29 -12.55 -12.56 38.90
C ALA A 29 -12.09 -12.91 37.48
N VAL A 30 -12.61 -12.17 36.49
CA VAL A 30 -12.05 -12.15 35.14
C VAL A 30 -10.71 -11.44 35.27
N THR A 31 -9.64 -12.21 35.39
CA THR A 31 -8.28 -11.70 35.19
C THR A 31 -8.19 -11.26 33.74
N THR A 32 -8.36 -9.96 33.48
CA THR A 32 -8.06 -9.36 32.19
C THR A 32 -6.58 -9.60 31.92
N ALA A 33 -6.26 -10.46 30.94
CA ALA A 33 -4.91 -10.57 30.43
C ALA A 33 -4.42 -9.15 30.07
N PRO A 34 -3.17 -8.78 30.39
CA PRO A 34 -2.66 -7.47 30.02
C PRO A 34 -2.77 -7.34 28.51
N ALA A 35 -3.36 -6.22 28.04
CA ALA A 35 -3.38 -5.88 26.64
C ALA A 35 -1.93 -5.91 26.13
N SER A 36 -1.66 -6.79 25.16
CA SER A 36 -0.35 -6.88 24.52
C SER A 36 0.05 -5.48 24.06
N ALA A 37 1.24 -5.03 24.46
CA ALA A 37 1.76 -3.73 24.03
C ALA A 37 1.75 -3.69 22.50
N ALA A 38 1.24 -2.59 21.92
CA ALA A 38 1.32 -2.38 20.48
C ALA A 38 2.78 -2.58 20.04
N PRO A 39 3.03 -3.29 18.93
CA PRO A 39 4.38 -3.47 18.42
C PRO A 39 5.08 -2.12 18.34
N ALA A 40 6.33 -2.04 18.80
CA ALA A 40 7.11 -0.80 18.67
C ALA A 40 7.12 -0.39 17.19
N ALA A 41 6.92 0.89 16.89
CA ALA A 41 7.04 1.37 15.52
C ALA A 41 8.52 1.27 15.09
N GLY A 42 8.77 0.76 13.88
CA GLY A 42 10.07 0.91 13.25
C GLY A 42 10.37 2.40 13.04
N THR A 43 11.64 2.77 13.03
CA THR A 43 12.06 4.19 12.93
C THR A 43 12.82 4.51 11.65
N SER A 44 12.85 3.57 10.70
CA SER A 44 13.65 3.71 9.47
C SER A 44 13.23 4.89 8.58
N LEU A 45 12.00 5.38 8.73
CA LEU A 45 11.46 6.55 8.04
C LEU A 45 11.07 7.69 8.99
N ALA A 46 11.53 7.65 10.24
CA ALA A 46 11.22 8.68 11.23
C ALA A 46 11.55 10.09 10.71
N GLY A 47 10.57 11.00 10.77
CA GLY A 47 10.70 12.38 10.31
C GLY A 47 10.69 12.56 8.78
N LYS A 48 10.50 11.49 7.99
CA LYS A 48 10.30 11.58 6.55
C LYS A 48 8.83 11.70 6.20
N THR A 49 8.52 12.52 5.21
CA THR A 49 7.23 12.48 4.52
C THR A 49 7.37 11.62 3.25
N VAL A 50 6.39 10.77 2.98
CA VAL A 50 6.24 10.03 1.72
C VAL A 50 4.92 10.42 1.09
N PHE A 51 4.93 10.71 -0.20
CA PHE A 51 3.71 10.98 -0.96
C PHE A 51 3.35 9.74 -1.77
N LEU A 52 2.14 9.20 -1.58
CA LEU A 52 1.61 8.13 -2.40
C LEU A 52 0.49 8.67 -3.28
N ASP A 53 0.54 8.33 -4.56
CA ASP A 53 -0.47 8.66 -5.55
C ASP A 53 -1.09 7.38 -6.09
N PRO A 54 -2.18 6.89 -5.48
CA PRO A 54 -2.96 5.82 -6.09
C PRO A 54 -3.63 6.37 -7.35
N GLY A 55 -3.17 5.88 -8.51
CA GLY A 55 -3.59 6.37 -9.82
C GLY A 55 -5.11 6.33 -10.00
N HIS A 56 -5.61 7.23 -10.85
CA HIS A 56 -7.04 7.35 -11.20
C HIS A 56 -7.95 7.72 -10.01
N GLN A 57 -9.27 7.62 -10.19
CA GLN A 57 -10.30 8.01 -9.23
C GLN A 57 -11.51 7.09 -9.30
N GLY A 58 -12.26 6.99 -8.21
CA GLY A 58 -13.49 6.20 -8.16
C GLY A 58 -14.65 6.82 -8.95
N SER A 59 -14.69 8.15 -9.06
CA SER A 59 -15.74 8.85 -9.82
C SER A 59 -15.24 10.13 -10.46
N ALA A 60 -15.81 10.45 -11.63
CA ALA A 60 -15.62 11.71 -12.34
C ALA A 60 -16.86 12.62 -12.25
N ALA A 61 -17.84 12.30 -11.39
CA ALA A 61 -19.08 13.05 -11.30
C ALA A 61 -18.82 14.53 -10.98
N GLY A 62 -19.31 15.42 -11.85
CA GLY A 62 -19.10 16.87 -11.71
C GLY A 62 -17.74 17.38 -12.23
N HIS A 63 -16.90 16.52 -12.82
CA HIS A 63 -15.58 16.86 -13.34
C HIS A 63 -15.42 16.43 -14.80
N ASN A 64 -14.61 17.17 -15.56
CA ASN A 64 -14.32 16.86 -16.97
C ASN A 64 -12.92 16.23 -17.09
N LEU A 65 -12.86 14.93 -17.31
CA LEU A 65 -11.61 14.18 -17.48
C LEU A 65 -10.75 14.71 -18.64
N SER A 66 -11.38 15.14 -19.73
CA SER A 66 -10.70 15.64 -20.93
C SER A 66 -10.39 17.13 -20.89
N GLN A 67 -10.61 17.80 -19.75
CA GLN A 67 -10.09 19.16 -19.55
C GLN A 67 -8.58 19.14 -19.75
N GLN A 68 -8.07 19.99 -20.64
CA GLN A 68 -6.66 20.01 -20.98
C GLN A 68 -5.82 20.72 -19.91
N VAL A 69 -4.89 19.99 -19.30
CA VAL A 69 -3.94 20.46 -18.29
C VAL A 69 -2.51 20.37 -18.80
N VAL A 70 -1.56 21.06 -18.15
CA VAL A 70 -0.16 21.08 -18.60
C VAL A 70 0.49 19.69 -18.47
N ASP A 71 1.33 19.32 -19.43
CA ASP A 71 2.03 18.02 -19.46
C ASP A 71 3.48 18.05 -18.93
N GLY A 72 3.96 19.25 -18.57
CA GLY A 72 5.34 19.51 -18.14
C GLY A 72 6.37 19.62 -19.28
N ARG A 73 5.94 19.57 -20.54
CA ARG A 73 6.78 19.67 -21.74
C ARG A 73 6.35 20.73 -22.74
N GLY A 74 5.51 21.66 -22.31
CA GLY A 74 4.99 22.77 -23.12
C GLY A 74 3.71 22.43 -23.89
N GLY A 75 3.24 21.19 -23.80
CA GLY A 75 1.97 20.75 -24.34
C GLY A 75 0.87 20.70 -23.27
N LYS A 76 -0.19 19.99 -23.63
CA LYS A 76 -1.30 19.67 -22.73
C LYS A 76 -1.70 18.21 -22.88
N LYS A 77 -2.41 17.70 -21.88
CA LYS A 77 -3.05 16.40 -21.89
C LYS A 77 -4.35 16.43 -21.11
N ASP A 78 -5.15 15.37 -21.24
CA ASP A 78 -6.35 15.17 -20.43
C ASP A 78 -6.01 15.23 -18.94
N CYS A 79 -6.84 15.95 -18.19
CA CYS A 79 -6.79 16.10 -16.74
C CYS A 79 -6.67 14.74 -16.04
N GLN A 80 -7.43 13.75 -16.50
CA GLN A 80 -7.39 12.39 -15.96
C GLN A 80 -8.00 11.39 -16.97
N THR A 81 -7.86 10.09 -16.72
CA THR A 81 -8.45 8.99 -17.51
C THR A 81 -9.08 7.97 -16.58
N THR A 82 -10.10 7.22 -16.96
CA THR A 82 -10.73 6.25 -16.02
C THR A 82 -9.79 5.16 -15.50
N GLY A 83 -8.63 4.97 -16.14
CA GLY A 83 -7.76 3.82 -15.93
C GLY A 83 -8.26 2.60 -16.69
N ALA A 84 -7.49 1.53 -16.61
CA ALA A 84 -7.85 0.24 -17.18
C ALA A 84 -8.86 -0.52 -16.30
N THR A 85 -9.32 -1.65 -16.81
CA THR A 85 -10.11 -2.63 -16.04
C THR A 85 -9.45 -3.99 -16.23
N ALA A 86 -9.18 -4.67 -15.13
CA ALA A 86 -8.65 -6.02 -15.15
C ALA A 86 -9.59 -6.99 -15.86
N VAL A 87 -9.04 -8.07 -16.40
CA VAL A 87 -9.82 -9.12 -17.07
C VAL A 87 -10.87 -9.79 -16.18
N ASN A 88 -10.76 -9.63 -14.85
CA ASN A 88 -11.76 -10.06 -13.88
C ASN A 88 -12.81 -8.99 -13.51
N GLY A 89 -12.78 -7.84 -14.17
CA GLY A 89 -13.70 -6.72 -13.98
C GLY A 89 -13.29 -5.70 -12.92
N THR A 90 -12.17 -5.91 -12.21
CA THR A 90 -11.72 -4.97 -11.17
C THR A 90 -11.15 -3.70 -11.80
N PRO A 91 -11.65 -2.50 -11.47
CA PRO A 91 -11.09 -1.25 -11.97
C PRO A 91 -9.66 -1.01 -11.45
N GLU A 92 -8.80 -0.44 -12.30
CA GLU A 92 -7.42 -0.11 -11.93
C GLU A 92 -7.36 0.83 -10.72
N HIS A 93 -8.25 1.81 -10.63
CA HIS A 93 -8.27 2.76 -9.52
C HIS A 93 -8.46 2.07 -8.16
N THR A 94 -9.26 0.99 -8.10
CA THR A 94 -9.47 0.20 -6.89
C THR A 94 -8.23 -0.60 -6.52
N ILE A 95 -7.58 -1.24 -7.50
CA ILE A 95 -6.32 -1.97 -7.30
C ILE A 95 -5.25 -1.02 -6.74
N ASN A 96 -5.07 0.15 -7.37
CA ASN A 96 -4.09 1.15 -6.97
C ASN A 96 -4.38 1.64 -5.54
N TRP A 97 -5.65 1.88 -5.21
CA TRP A 97 -6.07 2.30 -3.88
C TRP A 97 -5.75 1.25 -2.82
N GLU A 98 -6.18 -0.01 -3.02
CA GLU A 98 -6.00 -1.08 -2.05
C GLU A 98 -4.52 -1.35 -1.77
N VAL A 99 -3.68 -1.42 -2.81
CA VAL A 99 -2.23 -1.56 -2.64
C VAL A 99 -1.63 -0.34 -1.93
N ALA A 100 -2.04 0.87 -2.29
CA ALA A 100 -1.52 2.08 -1.65
C ALA A 100 -1.87 2.16 -0.16
N GLN A 101 -3.04 1.66 0.26
CA GLN A 101 -3.41 1.62 1.68
C GLN A 101 -2.53 0.64 2.48
N LEU A 102 -2.18 -0.50 1.89
CA LEU A 102 -1.23 -1.44 2.48
C LEU A 102 0.19 -0.83 2.56
N VAL A 103 0.64 -0.15 1.51
CA VAL A 103 1.92 0.57 1.52
C VAL A 103 1.92 1.67 2.58
N LYS A 104 0.84 2.46 2.66
CA LYS A 104 0.68 3.51 3.68
C LYS A 104 0.85 2.94 5.09
N ALA A 105 0.17 1.83 5.39
CA ALA A 105 0.28 1.14 6.67
C ALA A 105 1.73 0.72 6.96
N GLY A 106 2.39 0.10 5.96
CA GLY A 106 3.78 -0.32 6.06
C GLY A 106 4.73 0.85 6.34
N LEU A 107 4.56 1.98 5.66
CA LEU A 107 5.40 3.17 5.83
C LEU A 107 5.16 3.88 7.17
N GLU A 108 3.90 4.01 7.60
CA GLU A 108 3.56 4.62 8.90
C GLU A 108 4.08 3.76 10.06
N SER A 109 4.07 2.43 9.91
CA SER A 109 4.69 1.52 10.87
C SER A 109 6.21 1.73 11.01
N GLN A 110 6.84 2.37 10.01
CA GLN A 110 8.26 2.73 9.98
C GLN A 110 8.51 4.19 10.37
N GLY A 111 7.49 4.91 10.85
CA GLY A 111 7.59 6.27 11.35
C GLY A 111 7.48 7.36 10.28
N ALA A 112 7.11 7.00 9.05
CA ALA A 112 6.86 7.98 7.99
C ALA A 112 5.55 8.73 8.23
N ARG A 113 5.51 10.01 7.86
CA ARG A 113 4.26 10.71 7.57
C ARG A 113 3.86 10.40 6.13
N VAL A 114 2.70 9.79 5.90
CA VAL A 114 2.21 9.51 4.55
C VAL A 114 1.16 10.53 4.13
N VAL A 115 1.31 11.08 2.93
CA VAL A 115 0.34 11.97 2.28
C VAL A 115 -0.19 11.26 1.03
N LEU A 116 -1.51 11.19 0.87
CA LEU A 116 -2.15 10.62 -0.30
C LEU A 116 -2.54 11.72 -1.30
N SER A 117 -2.50 11.42 -2.59
CA SER A 117 -2.97 12.33 -3.65
C SER A 117 -4.50 12.50 -3.67
N ARG A 118 -5.23 11.47 -3.22
CA ARG A 118 -6.69 11.44 -3.12
C ARG A 118 -7.14 10.82 -1.79
N PRO A 119 -8.32 11.19 -1.27
CA PRO A 119 -8.77 10.78 0.07
C PRO A 119 -9.45 9.40 0.12
N ASP A 120 -9.99 8.91 -1.00
CA ASP A 120 -10.79 7.68 -1.09
C ASP A 120 -10.82 7.12 -2.53
N ASP A 121 -11.54 6.00 -2.71
CA ASP A 121 -11.80 5.32 -3.99
C ASP A 121 -13.25 5.44 -4.49
N THR A 122 -13.96 6.47 -4.08
CA THR A 122 -15.38 6.68 -4.41
C THR A 122 -15.65 7.98 -5.14
N GLY A 123 -14.86 9.02 -4.87
CA GLY A 123 -15.03 10.37 -5.37
C GLY A 123 -13.99 10.80 -6.40
N TRP A 124 -13.95 12.12 -6.61
CA TRP A 124 -12.97 12.79 -7.46
C TRP A 124 -11.57 12.77 -6.81
N GLY A 125 -10.55 12.50 -7.62
CA GLY A 125 -9.16 12.38 -7.14
C GLY A 125 -8.20 13.47 -7.62
N GLY A 126 -8.67 14.48 -8.37
CA GLY A 126 -7.82 15.56 -8.91
C GLY A 126 -7.13 15.22 -10.23
N CYS A 127 -6.81 16.28 -10.99
CA CYS A 127 -6.09 16.18 -12.26
C CYS A 127 -4.61 15.79 -12.05
N VAL A 128 -3.97 15.24 -13.09
CA VAL A 128 -2.56 14.80 -13.04
C VAL A 128 -1.57 15.91 -12.68
N ASP A 129 -1.82 17.15 -13.10
CA ASP A 129 -1.01 18.32 -12.76
C ASP A 129 -1.23 18.78 -11.32
N GLU A 130 -2.48 18.72 -10.82
CA GLU A 130 -2.81 19.00 -9.42
C GLU A 130 -2.14 18.00 -8.47
N ARG A 131 -2.15 16.71 -8.83
CA ARG A 131 -1.49 15.63 -8.07
C ARG A 131 0.03 15.81 -8.03
N ALA A 132 0.66 16.13 -9.16
CA ALA A 132 2.09 16.42 -9.22
C ALA A 132 2.45 17.68 -8.41
N ALA A 133 1.60 18.70 -8.43
CA ALA A 133 1.78 19.90 -7.63
C ALA A 133 1.61 19.62 -6.13
N ALA A 134 0.66 18.76 -5.74
CA ALA A 134 0.48 18.31 -4.36
C ALA A 134 1.71 17.52 -3.87
N ALA A 135 2.22 16.59 -4.69
CA ALA A 135 3.46 15.86 -4.40
C ALA A 135 4.62 16.84 -4.16
N SER A 136 4.79 17.82 -5.03
CA SER A 136 5.85 18.84 -4.93
C SER A 136 5.73 19.71 -3.67
N ARG A 137 4.51 20.04 -3.23
CA ARG A 137 4.27 20.85 -2.01
C ARG A 137 4.31 20.04 -0.72
N SER A 138 4.26 18.71 -0.80
CA SER A 138 4.15 17.84 0.38
C SER A 138 5.38 17.84 1.28
N GLY A 139 6.54 18.26 0.76
CA GLY A 139 7.84 18.09 1.41
C GLY A 139 8.30 16.64 1.48
N ALA A 140 7.72 15.76 0.64
CA ALA A 140 8.07 14.35 0.63
C ALA A 140 9.52 14.12 0.19
N ALA A 141 10.18 13.16 0.85
CA ALA A 141 11.49 12.67 0.42
C ALA A 141 11.39 11.89 -0.90
N ILE A 142 10.23 11.28 -1.15
CA ILE A 142 9.90 10.52 -2.35
C ILE A 142 8.40 10.57 -2.60
N ALA A 143 8.01 10.75 -3.86
CA ALA A 143 6.65 10.58 -4.35
C ALA A 143 6.56 9.30 -5.17
N VAL A 144 5.56 8.45 -4.90
CA VAL A 144 5.33 7.18 -5.60
C VAL A 144 3.93 7.17 -6.17
N SER A 145 3.82 7.11 -7.49
CA SER A 145 2.55 6.93 -8.22
C SER A 145 2.37 5.45 -8.54
N LEU A 146 1.26 4.88 -8.09
CA LEU A 146 0.93 3.46 -8.21
C LEU A 146 -0.13 3.29 -9.30
N HIS A 147 0.22 2.52 -10.33
CA HIS A 147 -0.61 2.18 -11.47
C HIS A 147 -0.52 0.69 -11.78
N ALA A 148 -1.45 0.21 -12.62
CA ALA A 148 -1.33 -1.09 -13.27
C ALA A 148 -1.73 -0.97 -14.74
N ASP A 149 -0.84 -1.42 -15.63
CA ASP A 149 -0.97 -1.21 -17.06
C ASP A 149 -2.02 -2.15 -17.66
N SER A 150 -2.46 -1.88 -18.88
CA SER A 150 -3.18 -2.85 -19.68
C SER A 150 -2.83 -2.75 -21.15
N THR A 151 -2.29 -3.83 -21.73
CA THR A 151 -1.94 -3.85 -23.16
C THR A 151 -3.15 -4.00 -24.09
N THR A 152 -4.30 -4.42 -23.56
CA THR A 152 -5.55 -4.60 -24.33
C THR A 152 -6.75 -4.59 -23.39
N THR A 153 -7.96 -4.39 -23.92
CA THR A 153 -9.21 -4.48 -23.13
C THR A 153 -9.64 -5.93 -22.88
N GLY A 154 -9.04 -6.91 -23.57
CA GLY A 154 -9.33 -8.33 -23.42
C GLY A 154 -8.23 -9.09 -22.67
N THR A 155 -8.28 -10.41 -22.75
CA THR A 155 -7.25 -11.28 -22.17
C THR A 155 -6.05 -11.39 -23.10
N ASP A 156 -4.85 -11.12 -22.57
CA ASP A 156 -3.56 -11.44 -23.19
C ASP A 156 -2.62 -12.09 -22.16
N ALA A 157 -2.52 -13.41 -22.21
CA ALA A 157 -1.66 -14.19 -21.31
C ALA A 157 -0.15 -14.02 -21.59
N THR A 158 0.23 -13.40 -22.71
CA THR A 158 1.63 -13.32 -23.16
C THR A 158 2.37 -12.10 -22.63
N LYS A 159 1.66 -11.00 -22.36
CA LYS A 159 2.25 -9.75 -21.88
C LYS A 159 2.07 -9.64 -20.38
N LYS A 160 3.15 -9.59 -19.60
CA LYS A 160 3.10 -9.53 -18.13
C LYS A 160 4.33 -8.87 -17.55
N GLY A 161 4.27 -8.55 -16.26
CA GLY A 161 5.35 -8.03 -15.46
C GLY A 161 5.28 -6.53 -15.23
N PHE A 162 6.08 -6.08 -14.26
CA PHE A 162 6.09 -4.70 -13.79
C PHE A 162 7.08 -3.83 -14.58
N HIS A 163 6.89 -2.51 -14.57
CA HIS A 163 7.92 -1.58 -14.99
C HIS A 163 7.81 -0.23 -14.27
N MET A 164 8.94 0.47 -14.21
CA MET A 164 9.01 1.86 -13.73
C MET A 164 9.06 2.79 -14.94
N ILE A 165 8.17 3.76 -15.01
CA ILE A 165 8.25 4.81 -16.02
C ILE A 165 9.19 5.91 -15.54
N VAL A 166 10.19 6.22 -16.36
CA VAL A 166 11.15 7.30 -16.14
C VAL A 166 11.04 8.33 -17.26
N PRO A 167 11.24 9.63 -16.97
CA PRO A 167 11.10 10.66 -17.98
C PRO A 167 12.25 10.60 -19.01
N THR A 168 11.94 10.90 -20.27
CA THR A 168 12.96 11.28 -21.25
C THR A 168 13.64 12.57 -20.81
N LEU A 169 14.98 12.61 -20.86
CA LEU A 169 15.77 13.78 -20.50
C LEU A 169 16.29 14.51 -21.75
N PRO A 170 16.47 15.84 -21.71
CA PRO A 170 16.12 16.72 -20.59
C PRO A 170 14.61 16.97 -20.47
N ILE A 171 14.16 17.33 -19.26
CA ILE A 171 12.82 17.89 -19.00
C ILE A 171 12.91 19.43 -19.10
N PRO A 172 11.92 20.12 -19.67
CA PRO A 172 12.02 21.58 -19.84
C PRO A 172 12.12 22.40 -18.55
N ASP A 173 11.41 22.01 -17.48
CA ASP A 173 11.59 22.66 -16.17
C ASP A 173 12.94 22.24 -15.57
N ALA A 174 13.83 23.20 -15.32
CA ALA A 174 15.19 22.93 -14.83
C ALA A 174 15.22 22.26 -13.44
N THR A 175 14.24 22.57 -12.57
CA THR A 175 14.14 21.95 -11.24
C THR A 175 13.74 20.49 -11.39
N VAL A 176 12.67 20.23 -12.16
CA VAL A 176 12.21 18.87 -12.40
C VAL A 176 13.28 18.05 -13.12
N ASN A 177 13.96 18.64 -14.11
CA ASN A 177 15.08 18.01 -14.79
C ASN A 177 16.21 17.62 -13.82
N ALA A 178 16.65 18.53 -12.95
CA ALA A 178 17.70 18.24 -11.98
C ALA A 178 17.28 17.12 -11.01
N VAL A 179 16.05 17.15 -10.52
CA VAL A 179 15.52 16.14 -9.59
C VAL A 179 15.39 14.77 -10.26
N GLN A 180 14.75 14.71 -11.43
CA GLN A 180 14.47 13.42 -12.08
C GLN A 180 15.69 12.82 -12.79
N SER A 181 16.66 13.63 -13.21
CA SER A 181 17.93 13.12 -13.77
C SER A 181 18.87 12.53 -12.71
N GLY A 182 18.73 12.95 -11.44
CA GLY A 182 19.49 12.42 -10.31
C GLY A 182 18.65 11.54 -9.40
N GLU A 183 18.12 12.13 -8.33
CA GLU A 183 17.44 11.41 -7.24
C GLU A 183 16.17 10.67 -7.68
N GLY A 184 15.40 11.21 -8.64
CA GLY A 184 14.24 10.50 -9.21
C GLY A 184 14.64 9.23 -9.97
N ARG A 185 15.70 9.30 -10.79
CA ARG A 185 16.28 8.13 -11.45
C ARG A 185 16.77 7.10 -10.44
N LYS A 186 17.50 7.53 -9.40
CA LYS A 186 17.97 6.66 -8.31
C LYS A 186 16.81 5.98 -7.59
N ALA A 187 15.76 6.73 -7.24
CA ALA A 187 14.57 6.19 -6.59
C ALA A 187 13.88 5.13 -7.45
N SER A 188 13.73 5.38 -8.76
CA SER A 188 13.13 4.41 -9.69
C SER A 188 13.97 3.14 -9.83
N THR A 189 15.30 3.26 -9.89
CA THR A 189 16.19 2.09 -9.93
C THR A 189 16.12 1.26 -8.64
N VAL A 190 16.17 1.91 -7.47
CA VAL A 190 16.06 1.21 -6.17
C VAL A 190 14.70 0.52 -6.03
N MET A 191 13.61 1.16 -6.47
CA MET A 191 12.28 0.56 -6.50
C MET A 191 12.23 -0.65 -7.44
N ARG A 192 12.77 -0.53 -8.67
CA ARG A 192 12.87 -1.64 -9.63
C ARG A 192 13.62 -2.82 -9.00
N ASP A 193 14.75 -2.56 -8.36
CA ASP A 193 15.55 -3.62 -7.73
C ASP A 193 14.80 -4.30 -6.57
N ALA A 194 13.96 -3.56 -5.82
CA ALA A 194 13.10 -4.15 -4.79
C ALA A 194 12.05 -5.10 -5.38
N PHE A 195 11.43 -4.74 -6.50
CA PHE A 195 10.51 -5.64 -7.22
C PHE A 195 11.23 -6.90 -7.72
N VAL A 196 12.43 -6.76 -8.28
CA VAL A 196 13.23 -7.90 -8.74
C VAL A 196 13.61 -8.81 -7.56
N ARG A 197 14.06 -8.26 -6.43
CA ARG A 197 14.37 -9.03 -5.21
C ARG A 197 13.14 -9.76 -4.67
N ALA A 198 11.96 -9.15 -4.73
CA ALA A 198 10.70 -9.79 -4.38
C ALA A 198 10.23 -10.86 -5.41
N GLY A 199 10.98 -11.06 -6.49
CA GLY A 199 10.71 -12.07 -7.51
C GLY A 199 9.60 -11.68 -8.49
N PHE A 200 9.29 -10.39 -8.63
CA PHE A 200 8.41 -9.93 -9.70
C PHE A 200 9.16 -9.91 -11.04
N PRO A 201 8.57 -10.46 -12.12
CA PRO A 201 9.18 -10.39 -13.44
C PRO A 201 9.07 -8.99 -14.01
N THR A 202 10.14 -8.51 -14.65
CA THR A 202 10.09 -7.27 -15.43
C THR A 202 9.16 -7.43 -16.63
N ALA A 203 8.47 -6.36 -17.01
CA ALA A 203 7.54 -6.35 -18.14
C ALA A 203 8.23 -6.80 -19.44
N ASN A 204 7.57 -7.68 -20.20
CA ASN A 204 8.04 -8.18 -21.49
C ASN A 204 7.34 -7.50 -22.69
N TYR A 205 6.87 -6.26 -22.49
CA TYR A 205 6.08 -5.50 -23.44
C TYR A 205 6.44 -4.01 -23.39
N ALA A 206 5.82 -3.22 -24.27
CA ALA A 206 5.95 -1.75 -24.33
C ALA A 206 7.39 -1.20 -24.39
N GLY A 207 8.34 -1.99 -24.92
CA GLY A 207 9.75 -1.59 -25.06
C GLY A 207 10.50 -1.50 -23.73
N VAL A 208 9.98 -2.13 -22.67
CA VAL A 208 10.63 -2.17 -21.35
C VAL A 208 11.96 -2.91 -21.44
N VAL A 209 12.99 -2.33 -20.82
CA VAL A 209 14.31 -2.93 -20.66
C VAL A 209 14.63 -2.98 -19.17
N ASP A 210 14.85 -4.19 -18.65
CA ASP A 210 15.14 -4.45 -17.24
C ASP A 210 14.15 -3.77 -16.27
N GLY A 211 12.86 -3.75 -16.60
CA GLY A 211 11.83 -3.14 -15.76
C GLY A 211 11.82 -1.61 -15.76
N ILE A 212 12.52 -0.96 -16.70
CA ILE A 212 12.49 0.49 -16.90
C ILE A 212 11.91 0.82 -18.27
N GLN A 213 11.00 1.80 -18.32
CA GLN A 213 10.43 2.36 -19.53
C GLN A 213 10.71 3.86 -19.60
N THR A 214 11.46 4.32 -20.59
CA THR A 214 11.73 5.77 -20.75
C THR A 214 10.66 6.40 -21.64
N ARG A 215 9.97 7.43 -21.13
CA ARG A 215 8.84 8.07 -21.83
C ARG A 215 8.81 9.59 -21.66
N PRO A 216 8.34 10.36 -22.66
CA PRO A 216 8.19 11.81 -22.54
C PRO A 216 6.80 12.23 -22.04
N ASP A 217 5.79 11.37 -22.04
CA ASP A 217 4.37 11.75 -21.99
C ASP A 217 3.69 11.61 -20.62
N ILE A 218 4.44 11.27 -19.57
CA ILE A 218 3.92 11.11 -18.21
C ILE A 218 4.09 12.39 -17.39
N ALA A 219 3.00 13.16 -17.25
CA ALA A 219 2.97 14.42 -16.51
C ALA A 219 3.43 14.28 -15.04
N ALA A 220 3.11 13.16 -14.37
CA ALA A 220 3.52 12.92 -12.99
C ALA A 220 5.04 13.08 -12.80
N VAL A 221 5.86 12.49 -13.68
CA VAL A 221 7.32 12.61 -13.61
C VAL A 221 7.86 13.86 -14.32
N ASN A 222 7.10 14.47 -15.23
CA ASN A 222 7.49 15.71 -15.90
C ASN A 222 7.22 16.98 -15.06
N LEU A 223 6.37 16.91 -14.04
CA LEU A 223 5.95 18.06 -13.23
C LEU A 223 6.40 18.01 -11.77
N THR A 224 6.68 16.82 -11.22
CA THR A 224 6.96 16.66 -9.80
C THR A 224 8.39 17.10 -9.43
N LYS A 225 8.48 18.05 -8.48
CA LYS A 225 9.74 18.68 -8.03
C LYS A 225 10.44 17.96 -6.87
N VAL A 226 9.92 16.81 -6.45
CA VAL A 226 10.57 15.86 -5.53
C VAL A 226 10.89 14.56 -6.29
N PRO A 227 11.81 13.71 -5.81
CA PRO A 227 12.10 12.42 -6.45
C PRO A 227 10.81 11.63 -6.68
N ALA A 228 10.52 11.29 -7.93
CA ALA A 228 9.26 10.67 -8.31
C ALA A 228 9.50 9.28 -8.90
N VAL A 229 8.70 8.31 -8.47
CA VAL A 229 8.66 6.96 -9.01
C VAL A 229 7.26 6.73 -9.56
N PHE A 230 7.16 6.29 -10.82
CA PHE A 230 5.90 5.92 -11.45
C PHE A 230 5.94 4.42 -11.72
N ILE A 231 5.10 3.65 -11.01
CA ILE A 231 5.10 2.20 -11.04
C ILE A 231 3.91 1.72 -11.85
N GLU A 232 4.16 0.94 -12.88
CA GLU A 232 3.18 0.05 -13.48
C GLU A 232 3.40 -1.35 -12.86
N MET A 233 2.54 -1.74 -11.91
CA MET A 233 2.78 -2.91 -11.05
C MET A 233 2.67 -4.24 -11.80
N GLY A 234 1.91 -4.28 -12.89
CA GLY A 234 1.71 -5.47 -13.74
C GLY A 234 0.76 -5.14 -14.89
N ASN A 235 0.38 -6.14 -15.68
CA ASN A 235 -0.53 -5.97 -16.82
C ASN A 235 -1.92 -6.56 -16.51
N LEU A 236 -2.94 -5.71 -16.38
CA LEU A 236 -4.32 -6.06 -16.10
C LEU A 236 -5.02 -6.88 -17.20
N SER A 237 -4.50 -6.87 -18.43
CA SER A 237 -4.92 -7.79 -19.49
C SER A 237 -4.35 -9.21 -19.32
N ASN A 238 -3.34 -9.39 -18.48
CA ASN A 238 -2.79 -10.69 -18.17
C ASN A 238 -3.53 -11.35 -17.01
N PRO A 239 -4.07 -12.58 -17.17
CA PRO A 239 -4.80 -13.24 -16.09
C PRO A 239 -3.98 -13.46 -14.81
N ALA A 240 -2.68 -13.72 -14.92
CA ALA A 240 -1.83 -13.98 -13.76
C ALA A 240 -1.51 -12.68 -12.99
N ASP A 241 -1.13 -11.62 -13.70
CA ASP A 241 -0.88 -10.32 -13.05
C ASP A 241 -2.19 -9.75 -12.48
N ALA A 242 -3.30 -9.83 -13.23
CA ALA A 242 -4.61 -9.41 -12.74
C ALA A 242 -5.00 -10.16 -11.45
N ALA A 243 -4.89 -11.49 -11.43
CA ALA A 243 -5.20 -12.29 -10.25
C ALA A 243 -4.29 -11.92 -9.06
N ALA A 244 -3.01 -11.64 -9.29
CA ALA A 244 -2.09 -11.20 -8.24
C ALA A 244 -2.42 -9.79 -7.73
N LEU A 245 -2.77 -8.86 -8.62
CA LEU A 245 -3.06 -7.46 -8.27
C LEU A 245 -4.43 -7.28 -7.59
N THR A 246 -5.37 -8.19 -7.83
CA THR A 246 -6.69 -8.18 -7.16
C THR A 246 -6.75 -9.16 -5.98
N GLY A 247 -5.80 -10.08 -5.89
CA GLY A 247 -5.72 -11.08 -4.83
C GLY A 247 -4.94 -10.56 -3.62
N LYS A 248 -5.40 -10.92 -2.42
CA LYS A 248 -4.88 -10.36 -1.16
C LYS A 248 -3.39 -10.66 -0.95
N ASP A 249 -2.98 -11.90 -1.19
CA ASP A 249 -1.58 -12.31 -1.08
C ASP A 249 -0.68 -11.55 -2.05
N GLY A 250 -1.17 -11.31 -3.28
CA GLY A 250 -0.42 -10.56 -4.27
C GLY A 250 -0.34 -9.08 -3.93
N GLN A 251 -1.44 -8.44 -3.52
CA GLN A 251 -1.44 -7.05 -3.04
C GLN A 251 -0.51 -6.85 -1.85
N LEU A 252 -0.49 -7.79 -0.92
CA LEU A 252 0.45 -7.78 0.19
C LEU A 252 1.90 -7.88 -0.31
N LYS A 253 2.18 -8.79 -1.24
CA LYS A 253 3.51 -8.94 -1.84
C LYS A 253 3.96 -7.67 -2.56
N TYR A 254 3.08 -7.02 -3.34
CA TYR A 254 3.37 -5.76 -4.02
C TYR A 254 3.65 -4.64 -3.01
N SER A 255 2.79 -4.49 -2.00
CA SER A 255 2.96 -3.44 -0.98
C SER A 255 4.22 -3.62 -0.14
N MET A 256 4.63 -4.86 0.15
CA MET A 256 5.91 -5.19 0.77
C MET A 256 7.10 -4.74 -0.09
N ALA A 257 7.11 -5.08 -1.39
CA ALA A 257 8.18 -4.68 -2.30
C ALA A 257 8.26 -3.16 -2.47
N ILE A 258 7.12 -2.48 -2.55
CA ILE A 258 7.04 -1.01 -2.65
C ILE A 258 7.57 -0.36 -1.37
N THR A 259 7.16 -0.87 -0.20
CA THR A 259 7.63 -0.37 1.11
C THR A 259 9.13 -0.56 1.25
N GLU A 260 9.67 -1.72 0.89
CA GLU A 260 11.11 -1.98 0.88
C GLU A 260 11.86 -1.02 -0.05
N GLY A 261 11.36 -0.80 -1.27
CA GLY A 261 11.93 0.15 -2.22
C GLY A 261 12.02 1.58 -1.66
N ILE A 262 10.96 2.04 -1.00
CA ILE A 262 10.92 3.36 -0.35
C ILE A 262 11.91 3.45 0.82
N VAL A 263 11.93 2.43 1.69
CA VAL A 263 12.86 2.36 2.84
C VAL A 263 14.31 2.35 2.36
N ASN A 264 14.63 1.54 1.36
CA ASN A 264 15.99 1.43 0.83
C ASN A 264 16.44 2.73 0.17
N TYR A 265 15.56 3.40 -0.57
CA TYR A 265 15.85 4.72 -1.13
C TYR A 265 16.12 5.75 -0.02
N ALA A 266 15.26 5.81 1.00
CA ALA A 266 15.40 6.73 2.12
C ALA A 266 16.70 6.53 2.92
N LYS A 267 17.11 5.26 3.16
CA LYS A 267 18.39 4.91 3.78
C LYS A 267 19.58 5.34 2.92
N GLY A 268 19.52 5.10 1.61
CA GLY A 268 20.55 5.50 0.65
C GLY A 268 20.61 7.01 0.38
N ALA A 269 19.57 7.77 0.72
CA ALA A 269 19.56 9.23 0.70
C ALA A 269 20.16 9.84 1.98
N ALA A 270 20.01 9.17 3.13
CA ALA A 270 20.58 9.62 4.41
C ALA A 270 22.12 9.68 4.40
N ALA A 271 22.78 8.75 3.69
CA ALA A 271 24.24 8.73 3.55
C ALA A 271 24.83 9.90 2.73
N ALA A 272 24.01 10.58 1.90
CA ALA A 272 24.44 11.69 1.07
C ALA A 272 24.25 13.07 1.75
N SER A 273 23.71 13.10 2.97
CA SER A 273 23.35 14.34 3.68
C SER A 273 24.40 14.80 4.71
N THR A 274 25.55 14.12 4.82
CA THR A 274 26.62 14.49 5.75
C THR A 274 27.73 15.28 5.05
N THR A 275 27.59 16.61 5.04
CA THR A 275 28.71 17.53 4.79
C THR A 275 29.71 17.43 5.95
N PRO A 276 31.01 17.15 5.73
CA PRO A 276 31.96 17.06 6.84
C PRO A 276 32.43 18.46 7.27
N SER A 277 32.23 18.80 8.54
CA SER A 277 32.99 19.87 9.20
C SER A 277 34.43 19.38 9.45
N PRO A 278 35.45 20.26 9.33
CA PRO A 278 36.84 19.83 9.41
C PRO A 278 37.37 19.74 10.86
N GLN A 279 38.25 18.73 11.05
CA GLN A 279 39.21 18.51 12.14
C GLN A 279 38.73 17.74 13.39
N ASN A 280 39.23 16.50 13.57
CA ASN A 280 40.41 16.25 14.42
C ASN A 280 41.00 14.85 14.13
N LEU A 281 42.31 14.78 13.86
CA LEU A 281 43.07 13.54 13.66
C LEU A 281 43.60 13.04 15.00
N GLY A 282 43.11 11.89 15.46
CA GLY A 282 43.64 11.19 16.64
C GLY A 282 43.08 9.78 16.72
N ALA A 283 43.97 8.79 16.55
CA ALA A 283 43.65 7.38 16.35
C ALA A 283 43.36 6.58 17.65
N ALA A 284 42.51 5.55 17.54
CA ALA A 284 42.56 4.28 18.28
C ALA A 284 41.73 3.20 17.52
N PRO A 285 42.09 1.91 17.59
CA PRO A 285 41.55 0.88 16.69
C PRO A 285 40.14 0.44 17.10
N ALA A 286 39.31 0.15 16.09
CA ALA A 286 37.95 -0.35 16.24
C ALA A 286 37.91 -1.79 16.79
N PRO A 287 36.95 -2.14 17.67
CA PRO A 287 36.63 -3.53 17.97
C PRO A 287 35.79 -4.12 16.83
N GLU A 288 35.93 -5.44 16.64
CA GLU A 288 35.30 -6.27 15.61
C GLU A 288 33.82 -5.96 15.40
N ALA A 289 33.47 -5.73 14.14
CA ALA A 289 32.09 -5.59 13.69
C ALA A 289 31.37 -6.94 13.80
N THR A 290 30.33 -6.97 14.63
CA THR A 290 29.27 -7.98 14.55
C THR A 290 28.61 -7.93 13.17
N PRO A 291 28.15 -9.07 12.61
CA PRO A 291 27.55 -9.09 11.29
C PRO A 291 26.27 -8.23 11.29
N GLN A 292 26.25 -7.21 10.42
CA GLN A 292 25.04 -6.46 10.09
C GLN A 292 23.99 -7.43 9.53
N ALA A 293 22.77 -7.35 10.05
CA ALA A 293 21.60 -7.97 9.46
C ALA A 293 21.41 -7.43 8.04
N GLY A 294 21.76 -8.26 7.05
CA GLY A 294 21.66 -7.96 5.63
C GLY A 294 20.41 -8.58 5.02
N ASP A 295 19.68 -7.75 4.27
CA ASP A 295 19.35 -8.02 2.87
C ASP A 295 18.65 -9.37 2.58
N GLY A 296 17.42 -9.53 3.08
CA GLY A 296 16.57 -10.70 2.75
C GLY A 296 15.27 -10.84 3.56
N GLU A 297 15.05 -10.00 4.58
CA GLU A 297 13.99 -10.20 5.58
C GLU A 297 12.56 -10.28 5.01
N LEU A 298 12.16 -9.46 4.02
CA LEU A 298 10.76 -9.47 3.56
C LEU A 298 10.41 -10.68 2.68
N SER A 299 11.34 -11.24 1.92
CA SER A 299 11.10 -12.50 1.19
C SER A 299 10.93 -13.69 2.12
N ALA A 300 11.57 -13.67 3.29
CA ALA A 300 11.43 -14.68 4.34
C ALA A 300 10.08 -14.57 5.09
N VAL A 301 9.40 -13.43 4.97
CA VAL A 301 8.14 -13.15 5.68
C VAL A 301 6.91 -13.66 4.91
N LEU A 302 6.97 -13.71 3.57
CA LEU A 302 5.88 -14.21 2.72
C LEU A 302 5.31 -15.58 3.16
N PRO A 303 6.15 -16.60 3.47
CA PRO A 303 5.65 -17.88 3.98
C PRO A 303 4.96 -17.78 5.34
N PHE A 304 5.41 -16.89 6.22
CA PHE A 304 4.78 -16.66 7.53
C PHE A 304 3.40 -16.03 7.36
N VAL A 305 3.26 -15.03 6.47
CA VAL A 305 1.96 -14.43 6.20
C VAL A 305 1.00 -15.42 5.55
N GLN A 306 1.47 -16.24 4.60
CA GLN A 306 0.65 -17.30 4.00
C GLN A 306 0.15 -18.30 5.04
N LYS A 307 0.98 -18.66 6.03
CA LYS A 307 0.53 -19.48 7.16
C LYS A 307 -0.52 -18.76 8.01
N LEU A 308 -0.32 -17.47 8.29
CA LEU A 308 -1.25 -16.68 9.09
C LEU A 308 -2.62 -16.50 8.41
N LEU A 309 -2.62 -16.33 7.08
CA LEU A 309 -3.83 -16.22 6.25
C LEU A 309 -4.48 -17.57 5.94
N GLY A 310 -3.71 -18.66 6.01
CA GLY A 310 -4.17 -20.02 5.76
C GLY A 310 -4.79 -20.73 6.96
N THR A 311 -4.72 -20.14 8.17
CA THR A 311 -5.35 -20.69 9.38
C THR A 311 -6.50 -19.80 9.86
N SER A 312 -7.59 -20.45 10.26
CA SER A 312 -8.77 -19.82 10.87
C SER A 312 -8.80 -19.98 12.39
N ASP A 313 -7.79 -20.65 12.99
CA ASP A 313 -7.76 -20.96 14.42
C ASP A 313 -7.06 -19.83 15.22
N PRO A 314 -7.77 -19.10 16.10
CA PRO A 314 -7.20 -18.04 16.92
C PRO A 314 -6.03 -18.49 17.82
N ALA A 315 -6.03 -19.75 18.26
CA ALA A 315 -4.95 -20.30 19.07
C ALA A 315 -3.69 -20.54 18.24
N GLU A 316 -3.85 -21.00 17.00
CA GLU A 316 -2.75 -21.21 16.05
C GLU A 316 -2.17 -19.87 15.56
N ILE A 317 -3.01 -18.86 15.32
CA ILE A 317 -2.58 -17.48 15.05
C ILE A 317 -1.76 -16.94 16.22
N GLY A 318 -2.24 -17.13 17.46
CA GLY A 318 -1.52 -16.76 18.67
C GLY A 318 -0.17 -17.45 18.76
N GLN A 319 -0.11 -18.76 18.49
CA GLN A 319 1.11 -19.55 18.49
C GLN A 319 2.11 -19.07 17.43
N LEU A 320 1.65 -18.85 16.19
CA LEU A 320 2.44 -18.36 15.07
C LEU A 320 3.06 -16.98 15.37
N LEU A 321 2.27 -16.08 15.95
CA LEU A 321 2.74 -14.75 16.38
C LEU A 321 3.76 -14.83 17.51
N LEU A 322 3.65 -15.82 18.40
CA LEU A 322 4.54 -16.01 19.55
C LEU A 322 5.86 -16.70 19.20
N THR A 323 5.88 -17.62 18.22
CA THR A 323 7.08 -18.42 17.90
C THR A 323 7.87 -17.90 16.71
N ASP A 324 7.19 -17.50 15.63
CA ASP A 324 7.83 -17.19 14.34
C ASP A 324 7.84 -15.67 14.09
N GLY A 325 7.09 -14.89 14.87
CA GLY A 325 6.96 -13.43 14.76
C GLY A 325 8.10 -12.62 15.39
N GLN A 326 9.16 -13.23 15.92
CA GLN A 326 10.24 -12.49 16.58
C GLN A 326 11.40 -12.06 15.65
N ASP A 327 11.56 -12.68 14.47
CA ASP A 327 12.83 -12.61 13.73
C ASP A 327 12.78 -12.07 12.28
N ALA A 328 11.71 -11.41 11.86
CA ALA A 328 11.74 -10.52 10.68
C ALA A 328 10.52 -9.61 10.64
N SER A 329 10.72 -8.28 10.55
CA SER A 329 9.69 -7.30 10.15
C SER A 329 8.26 -7.43 10.74
N ALA A 330 8.11 -8.03 11.93
CA ALA A 330 6.82 -8.33 12.53
C ALA A 330 5.99 -7.07 12.86
N GLN A 331 6.65 -5.92 12.99
CA GLN A 331 5.99 -4.63 13.19
C GLN A 331 5.27 -4.14 11.91
N VAL A 332 5.89 -4.34 10.74
CA VAL A 332 5.29 -4.01 9.44
C VAL A 332 4.13 -4.96 9.17
N LEU A 333 4.35 -6.26 9.39
CA LEU A 333 3.32 -7.25 9.18
C LEU A 333 2.13 -7.04 10.12
N ASN A 334 2.35 -6.79 11.41
CA ASN A 334 1.27 -6.51 12.36
C ASN A 334 0.51 -5.23 11.99
N ALA A 335 1.19 -4.17 11.56
CA ALA A 335 0.54 -2.94 11.12
C ALA A 335 -0.31 -3.15 9.85
N MET A 336 0.19 -3.94 8.89
CA MET A 336 -0.55 -4.33 7.70
C MET A 336 -1.73 -5.23 8.04
N LEU A 337 -1.57 -6.14 9.01
CA LEU A 337 -2.66 -6.98 9.51
C LEU A 337 -3.77 -6.13 10.13
N VAL A 338 -3.44 -5.13 10.96
CA VAL A 338 -4.44 -4.23 11.56
C VAL A 338 -5.23 -3.47 10.49
N VAL A 339 -4.59 -3.06 9.40
CA VAL A 339 -5.28 -2.44 8.27
C VAL A 339 -6.11 -3.44 7.48
N LEU A 340 -5.67 -4.68 7.30
CA LEU A 340 -6.50 -5.75 6.75
C LEU A 340 -7.74 -5.96 7.63
N TYR A 341 -7.60 -6.08 8.95
CA TYR A 341 -8.72 -6.20 9.88
C TYR A 341 -9.67 -4.99 9.81
N GLY A 342 -9.13 -3.77 9.71
CA GLY A 342 -9.92 -2.53 9.63
C GLY A 342 -10.64 -2.33 8.30
N LEU A 343 -10.02 -2.68 7.18
CA LEU A 343 -10.62 -2.61 5.83
C LEU A 343 -11.75 -3.62 5.64
N PHE A 344 -11.81 -4.67 6.47
CA PHE A 344 -12.80 -5.73 6.37
C PHE A 344 -13.75 -5.82 7.59
N ASP A 345 -14.03 -4.71 8.28
CA ASP A 345 -14.98 -4.66 9.43
C ASP A 345 -14.69 -5.70 10.53
N GLY A 346 -13.41 -5.99 10.78
CA GLY A 346 -12.98 -7.00 11.75
C GLY A 346 -13.16 -8.45 11.28
N LYS A 347 -13.65 -8.68 10.05
CA LYS A 347 -13.73 -9.99 9.42
C LYS A 347 -12.52 -10.18 8.52
N LEU A 348 -11.54 -10.96 8.97
CA LEU A 348 -10.58 -11.52 8.04
C LEU A 348 -11.34 -12.27 6.92
N PRO A 349 -10.82 -12.28 5.69
CA PRO A 349 -11.46 -12.95 4.57
C PRO A 349 -11.26 -14.45 4.65
N ILE A 350 -11.98 -15.03 5.59
CA ILE A 350 -12.20 -16.45 5.75
C ILE A 350 -13.73 -16.58 5.77
N GLY A 351 -14.27 -16.79 4.56
CA GLY A 351 -15.49 -17.57 4.40
C GLY A 351 -15.10 -19.01 4.22
#